data_AF-A0A8M8UM19-F1
#
_entry.id   AF-A0A8M8UM19-F1
#
_cell.length_a   1.000
_cell.length_b   1.000
_cell.length_c   1.000
_cell.angle_alpha   90.00
_cell.angle_beta   90.00
_cell.angle_gamma   90.00
#
_symmetry.space_group_name_H-M   'P 1'
#
loop_
_entity.id
_entity.type
_entity.pdbx_description
1 polymer ?
#
loop_
_entity_poly.entity_id
_entity_poly.type
_entity_poly.pdbx_seq_one_letter_code
_entity_poly.pdbx_strand_id
1 'polypeptide(L)'
;MLWKRICLGYLVRRGHSTKRSSSRRGTNDRKNLMLKPIGSGFGDGGVLGKRKIGHLSVESNKYRVRKKRKIRGDNGVCDRDVDVDRISELPEPIIHHIYGFMHSTKDVVRTSILSKKWKSMFSSYLTFDFDQRWFRIEGARGKHNRIKAREVQKKKFRGYVEKSLALRLDPVPCIDKFRLYVNNMSGVLQACMGRWICAAVDKNVKELDVHVNVDGKQYFVPEAVLLSASITSLKLSGSLLCDFGAIKLSNLRELSIKDTFLLNGHLIKRFEESCPLLEDLRLVCCRGLLHLAISALLKLRRLEVHECAKLSCIEIEASNLETFWYHAKKHQQCKIDLKSSGKLKNLTMKDRKMTDTAFQDCISKSPLLEKLVLHECTSLETLTILSGKLRSLSLINCANLREANIDAPNLYSFQYSGRRMPFSSMNVLGLCEAKFSFGPIMKPAQRIVEYHKLFGSFNRSKGFKLIVYSKQNMKIYEEPGEDYVLPNYFCKLELTASSRSVLKTVDNWLRECHGRSIVLVSPSTELIKFMRTMIIDREDNPNCCRFYSNKCWRHYVADVKILTLNTTNKIYYDFKWRSR
;
A
#
# COMPACT_ATOMS: atom_id res chain seq x y z
N MET A 1 12.42 24.35 29.11
CA MET A 1 13.48 25.34 28.78
C MET A 1 14.84 24.73 28.41
N LEU A 2 15.28 23.57 28.95
CA LEU A 2 16.63 23.02 28.73
C LEU A 2 17.11 22.97 27.26
N TRP A 3 16.24 22.65 26.31
CA TRP A 3 16.60 22.36 24.91
C TRP A 3 17.40 23.48 24.22
N LYS A 4 17.09 24.76 24.51
CA LYS A 4 17.80 25.91 23.91
C LYS A 4 19.29 25.96 24.25
N ARG A 5 19.74 25.44 25.41
CA ARG A 5 21.16 25.45 25.80
C ARG A 5 22.02 24.47 24.99
N ILE A 6 21.45 23.37 24.51
CA ILE A 6 22.21 22.31 23.82
C ILE A 6 22.57 22.70 22.37
N CYS A 7 21.71 23.47 21.69
CA CYS A 7 21.90 23.81 20.28
C CYS A 7 22.92 24.95 20.00
N LEU A 8 23.32 25.72 21.00
CA LEU A 8 24.20 26.89 20.83
C LEU A 8 25.69 26.62 21.08
N GLY A 9 26.06 25.52 21.74
CA GLY A 9 27.41 25.29 22.25
C GLY A 9 28.52 24.93 21.24
N TYR A 10 28.22 24.87 19.94
CA TYR A 10 29.11 24.21 18.95
C TYR A 10 29.73 25.13 17.87
N LEU A 11 29.73 26.45 18.06
CA LEU A 11 30.21 27.41 17.05
C LEU A 11 31.54 28.13 17.39
N VAL A 12 32.15 27.91 18.56
CA VAL A 12 33.40 28.58 18.95
C VAL A 12 34.45 27.61 19.52
N ARG A 13 35.39 27.19 18.66
CA ARG A 13 36.84 27.12 18.94
C ARG A 13 37.61 26.56 17.72
N ARG A 14 38.50 27.39 17.15
CA ARG A 14 39.67 26.95 16.35
C ARG A 14 40.90 27.06 17.27
N GLY A 15 41.86 26.13 17.17
CA GLY A 15 43.13 26.26 17.89
C GLY A 15 44.03 25.01 17.82
N HIS A 16 45.21 25.17 17.22
CA HIS A 16 46.45 24.38 17.34
C HIS A 16 46.44 22.85 17.50
N SER A 17 46.89 22.18 16.42
CA SER A 17 48.18 21.47 16.32
C SER A 17 48.65 20.53 17.45
N THR A 18 48.93 19.27 17.07
CA THR A 18 50.28 18.69 17.26
C THR A 18 50.52 17.51 16.31
N LYS A 19 51.80 17.16 16.07
CA LYS A 19 52.24 16.05 15.19
C LYS A 19 52.46 14.76 15.99
N ARG A 20 52.31 13.58 15.36
CA ARG A 20 53.20 12.41 15.52
C ARG A 20 53.04 11.42 14.35
N SER A 21 53.98 10.49 14.20
CA SER A 21 54.29 9.88 12.89
C SER A 21 54.95 8.50 12.95
N SER A 22 54.46 7.56 12.13
CA SER A 22 55.14 6.32 11.69
C SER A 22 54.41 5.80 10.43
N SER A 23 54.99 5.50 9.26
CA SER A 23 56.32 5.04 8.80
C SER A 23 56.48 3.52 8.66
N ARG A 24 56.23 3.01 7.43
CA ARG A 24 57.00 1.98 6.67
C ARG A 24 56.32 1.79 5.29
N ARG A 25 57.02 2.11 4.17
CA ARG A 25 57.71 1.19 3.20
C ARG A 25 56.76 0.26 2.42
N GLY A 26 56.77 0.15 1.08
CA GLY A 26 57.58 0.82 0.02
C GLY A 26 56.88 0.74 -1.37
N THR A 27 57.22 1.60 -2.35
CA THR A 27 58.05 1.30 -3.56
C THR A 27 57.45 0.25 -4.52
N ASN A 28 57.26 0.46 -5.84
CA ASN A 28 57.61 1.52 -6.81
C ASN A 28 56.45 1.65 -7.86
N ASP A 29 56.38 2.54 -8.87
CA ASP A 29 57.42 2.94 -9.84
C ASP A 29 57.24 4.34 -10.51
N ARG A 30 58.16 4.69 -11.43
CA ARG A 30 58.45 6.04 -11.93
C ARG A 30 57.59 6.57 -13.10
N LYS A 31 57.71 7.88 -13.34
CA LYS A 31 57.09 8.66 -14.45
C LYS A 31 58.08 9.01 -15.56
N ASN A 32 57.53 9.23 -16.75
CA ASN A 32 57.91 10.19 -17.82
C ASN A 32 59.38 10.35 -18.25
N LEU A 33 59.58 10.26 -19.57
CA LEU A 33 60.40 11.22 -20.34
C LEU A 33 59.64 11.62 -21.62
N MET A 34 59.94 12.80 -22.16
CA MET A 34 59.48 13.29 -23.47
C MET A 34 60.65 13.31 -24.47
N LEU A 35 60.36 13.42 -25.78
CA LEU A 35 61.08 14.32 -26.70
C LEU A 35 60.28 14.55 -28.01
N LYS A 36 60.66 15.59 -28.78
CA LYS A 36 60.15 15.98 -30.11
C LYS A 36 61.29 15.87 -31.16
N PRO A 37 60.98 15.88 -32.47
CA PRO A 37 61.11 17.10 -33.33
C PRO A 37 59.76 17.48 -34.01
N ILE A 38 59.45 18.64 -34.65
CA ILE A 38 60.17 19.74 -35.36
C ILE A 38 60.50 19.40 -36.83
N GLY A 39 60.20 20.19 -37.89
CA GLY A 39 59.45 21.47 -38.03
C GLY A 39 58.09 21.29 -38.76
N SER A 40 57.70 21.89 -39.91
CA SER A 40 57.99 23.16 -40.66
C SER A 40 57.45 23.02 -42.11
N GLY A 41 56.89 24.00 -42.87
CA GLY A 41 56.48 25.41 -42.67
C GLY A 41 55.81 25.98 -43.96
N PHE A 42 55.31 27.24 -43.94
CA PHE A 42 54.51 27.93 -45.02
C PHE A 42 53.10 27.36 -45.33
N GLY A 43 52.10 28.12 -45.82
CA GLY A 43 51.95 29.58 -45.86
C GLY A 43 50.93 30.15 -46.88
N ASP A 44 49.74 30.60 -46.42
CA ASP A 44 48.80 31.57 -47.06
C ASP A 44 47.79 32.02 -45.95
N GLY A 45 47.04 33.13 -45.91
CA GLY A 45 46.37 33.96 -46.93
C GLY A 45 44.82 33.82 -46.74
N GLY A 46 43.95 34.83 -46.64
CA GLY A 46 44.03 36.30 -46.57
C GLY A 46 42.68 36.87 -46.03
N VAL A 47 42.51 38.20 -45.89
CA VAL A 47 41.35 38.84 -45.18
C VAL A 47 40.52 39.76 -46.11
N LEU A 48 39.18 39.85 -45.95
CA LEU A 48 38.34 41.09 -45.90
C LEU A 48 36.80 40.91 -46.13
N GLY A 49 35.99 41.87 -45.62
CA GLY A 49 34.52 42.04 -45.84
C GLY A 49 33.64 41.63 -44.64
N LYS A 50 32.85 42.43 -43.88
CA LYS A 50 32.07 43.70 -44.06
C LYS A 50 30.95 43.55 -45.11
N ARG A 51 29.65 43.90 -44.93
CA ARG A 51 28.78 44.56 -43.89
C ARG A 51 27.36 43.90 -44.00
N LYS A 52 26.20 44.26 -43.39
CA LYS A 52 25.62 45.38 -42.57
C LYS A 52 24.44 44.75 -41.74
N ILE A 53 24.36 44.86 -40.41
CA ILE A 53 23.49 45.75 -39.59
C ILE A 53 21.97 45.76 -39.92
N GLY A 54 21.16 45.44 -38.89
CA GLY A 54 19.76 45.84 -38.68
C GLY A 54 19.56 46.21 -37.19
N HIS A 55 18.67 47.14 -36.83
CA HIS A 55 18.85 47.96 -35.62
C HIS A 55 17.97 47.62 -34.40
N LEU A 56 18.43 48.07 -33.22
CA LEU A 56 17.75 47.98 -31.93
C LEU A 56 16.59 48.98 -31.78
N SER A 57 15.64 48.65 -30.91
CA SER A 57 14.99 49.61 -30.02
C SER A 57 15.02 49.09 -28.58
N VAL A 58 14.99 49.98 -27.61
CA VAL A 58 15.13 49.71 -26.16
C VAL A 58 14.13 50.58 -25.43
N GLU A 59 13.34 50.03 -24.50
CA GLU A 59 12.75 50.87 -23.46
C GLU A 59 12.51 50.18 -22.10
N SER A 60 12.43 51.02 -21.07
CA SER A 60 12.71 50.68 -19.67
C SER A 60 11.60 49.92 -18.95
N ASN A 61 11.96 48.82 -18.27
CA ASN A 61 11.09 48.11 -17.33
C ASN A 61 11.00 48.87 -15.99
N LYS A 62 10.01 49.77 -15.84
CA LYS A 62 9.84 50.62 -14.65
C LYS A 62 8.86 50.05 -13.60
N TYR A 63 9.27 50.14 -12.34
CA TYR A 63 8.53 49.78 -11.13
C TYR A 63 7.05 50.20 -11.12
N ARG A 64 6.12 49.26 -10.98
CA ARG A 64 4.72 49.56 -10.61
C ARG A 64 4.57 49.80 -9.10
N VAL A 65 4.74 51.07 -8.72
CA VAL A 65 4.47 51.58 -7.37
C VAL A 65 2.98 51.52 -7.03
N ARG A 66 2.63 51.16 -5.78
CA ARG A 66 1.26 51.26 -5.25
C ARG A 66 0.79 52.73 -5.25
N LYS A 67 -0.25 53.07 -6.02
CA LYS A 67 -1.04 54.30 -5.83
C LYS A 67 -2.38 53.95 -5.16
N LYS A 68 -2.85 54.82 -4.25
CA LYS A 68 -4.08 54.64 -3.45
C LYS A 68 -4.73 56.02 -3.24
N ARG A 69 -6.08 56.05 -3.12
CA ARG A 69 -6.95 57.26 -3.08
C ARG A 69 -7.13 57.92 -4.47
N LYS A 70 -8.23 58.64 -4.75
CA LYS A 70 -9.39 59.04 -3.90
C LYS A 70 -10.72 58.88 -4.67
N ILE A 71 -11.85 58.93 -3.96
CA ILE A 71 -13.21 58.66 -4.46
C ILE A 71 -13.87 59.91 -5.05
N ARG A 72 -14.54 59.73 -6.19
CA ARG A 72 -15.91 60.20 -6.51
C ARG A 72 -16.62 58.98 -7.15
N GLY A 73 -17.92 58.75 -6.99
CA GLY A 73 -18.94 59.56 -6.29
C GLY A 73 -20.20 59.63 -7.13
N ASP A 74 -20.90 58.50 -7.26
CA ASP A 74 -22.14 58.36 -8.04
C ASP A 74 -23.05 57.28 -7.39
N ASN A 75 -24.37 57.44 -7.53
CA ASN A 75 -25.40 56.70 -6.79
C ASN A 75 -26.01 55.56 -7.62
N GLY A 76 -25.28 54.45 -7.75
CA GLY A 76 -25.84 53.18 -8.20
C GLY A 76 -26.05 52.22 -7.02
N VAL A 77 -27.30 51.89 -6.69
CA VAL A 77 -27.60 50.73 -5.84
C VAL A 77 -27.45 49.46 -6.68
N CYS A 78 -26.20 49.08 -6.95
CA CYS A 78 -25.91 47.70 -7.31
C CYS A 78 -25.98 46.86 -6.03
N ASP A 79 -26.88 45.88 -6.03
CA ASP A 79 -26.90 44.88 -4.98
C ASP A 79 -25.56 44.12 -5.03
N ARG A 80 -24.72 44.39 -4.03
CA ARG A 80 -23.42 43.73 -3.94
C ARG A 80 -23.66 42.42 -3.23
N ASP A 81 -23.92 41.40 -4.03
CA ASP A 81 -23.73 40.01 -3.66
C ASP A 81 -22.29 39.87 -3.12
N VAL A 82 -22.17 39.96 -1.79
CA VAL A 82 -20.87 39.92 -1.11
C VAL A 82 -20.44 38.47 -1.21
N ASP A 83 -19.35 38.21 -1.93
CA ASP A 83 -18.74 36.88 -2.02
C ASP A 83 -18.23 36.45 -0.63
N VAL A 84 -19.14 35.91 0.18
CA VAL A 84 -18.89 35.58 1.59
C VAL A 84 -17.98 34.38 1.64
N ASP A 85 -16.76 34.57 2.15
CA ASP A 85 -15.78 33.50 2.36
C ASP A 85 -16.16 32.63 3.56
N ARG A 86 -17.25 31.87 3.39
CA ARG A 86 -17.78 30.89 4.35
C ARG A 86 -16.77 29.79 4.67
N ILE A 87 -15.73 29.61 3.85
CA ILE A 87 -14.63 28.67 4.08
C ILE A 87 -13.64 29.26 5.11
N SER A 88 -13.28 30.54 5.00
CA SER A 88 -12.49 31.26 6.02
C SER A 88 -13.16 31.29 7.39
N GLU A 89 -14.50 31.40 7.40
CA GLU A 89 -15.28 31.60 8.63
C GLU A 89 -15.45 30.32 9.46
N LEU A 90 -15.38 29.13 8.84
CA LEU A 90 -15.69 27.84 9.49
C LEU A 90 -15.13 27.70 10.92
N PRO A 91 -15.95 27.25 11.89
CA PRO A 91 -15.51 26.98 13.26
C PRO A 91 -14.29 26.05 13.33
N GLU A 92 -13.42 26.30 14.29
CA GLU A 92 -12.15 25.57 14.48
C GLU A 92 -12.34 24.03 14.63
N PRO A 93 -13.37 23.51 15.33
CA PRO A 93 -13.65 22.07 15.36
C PRO A 93 -13.98 21.49 13.97
N ILE A 94 -14.63 22.25 13.09
CA ILE A 94 -14.96 21.81 11.73
C ILE A 94 -13.70 21.79 10.86
N ILE A 95 -12.80 22.77 10.98
CA ILE A 95 -11.50 22.75 10.31
C ILE A 95 -10.68 21.52 10.76
N HIS A 96 -10.66 21.23 12.08
CA HIS A 96 -10.02 20.01 12.60
C HIS A 96 -10.68 18.72 12.11
N HIS A 97 -12.00 18.67 12.00
CA HIS A 97 -12.72 17.52 11.44
C HIS A 97 -12.38 17.30 9.96
N ILE A 98 -12.32 18.37 9.16
CA ILE A 98 -11.88 18.34 7.76
C ILE A 98 -10.43 17.84 7.65
N TYR A 99 -9.53 18.29 8.53
CA TYR A 99 -8.15 17.79 8.60
C TYR A 99 -8.08 16.28 8.92
N GLY A 100 -9.02 15.75 9.72
CA GLY A 100 -9.12 14.31 10.00
C GLY A 100 -9.38 13.45 8.75
N PHE A 101 -10.01 13.99 7.71
CA PHE A 101 -10.23 13.28 6.44
C PHE A 101 -9.06 13.40 5.45
N MET A 102 -8.08 14.29 5.70
CA MET A 102 -6.98 14.53 4.76
C MET A 102 -5.91 13.43 4.80
N HIS A 103 -5.72 12.75 3.67
CA HIS A 103 -4.82 11.60 3.56
C HIS A 103 -3.32 11.92 3.77
N SER A 104 -2.91 13.20 3.80
CA SER A 104 -1.54 13.57 4.13
C SER A 104 -1.40 14.95 4.77
N THR A 105 -0.40 15.10 5.63
CA THR A 105 0.02 16.39 6.22
C THR A 105 0.37 17.44 5.16
N LYS A 106 0.67 17.06 3.91
CA LYS A 106 0.91 18.03 2.82
C LYS A 106 -0.37 18.70 2.35
N ASP A 107 -1.48 17.99 2.40
CA ASP A 107 -2.79 18.50 1.98
C ASP A 107 -3.37 19.41 3.05
N VAL A 108 -3.17 19.05 4.32
CA VAL A 108 -3.38 19.95 5.46
C VAL A 108 -2.54 21.23 5.33
N VAL A 109 -1.24 21.14 5.00
CA VAL A 109 -0.40 22.32 4.72
C VAL A 109 -0.91 23.13 3.52
N ARG A 110 -1.43 22.51 2.47
CA ARG A 110 -1.98 23.22 1.30
C ARG A 110 -3.17 24.10 1.67
N THR A 111 -4.04 23.69 2.60
CA THR A 111 -5.16 24.54 3.05
C THR A 111 -4.74 25.82 3.77
N SER A 112 -3.48 25.94 4.23
CA SER A 112 -2.98 27.18 4.83
C SER A 112 -2.90 28.39 3.88
N ILE A 113 -3.20 28.19 2.58
CA ILE A 113 -3.39 29.27 1.60
C ILE A 113 -4.82 29.83 1.60
N LEU A 114 -5.82 29.08 2.10
CA LEU A 114 -7.23 29.48 2.07
C LEU A 114 -7.44 30.73 2.94
N SER A 115 -6.97 30.69 4.19
CA SER A 115 -7.05 31.87 5.06
C SER A 115 -6.03 31.88 6.19
N LYS A 116 -5.91 33.03 6.85
CA LYS A 116 -5.12 33.20 8.08
C LYS A 116 -5.56 32.21 9.17
N LYS A 117 -6.86 31.91 9.27
CA LYS A 117 -7.44 30.96 10.24
C LYS A 117 -6.98 29.53 9.95
N TRP A 118 -7.15 29.04 8.72
CA TRP A 118 -6.63 27.73 8.32
C TRP A 118 -5.11 27.62 8.51
N LYS A 119 -4.38 28.72 8.28
CA LYS A 119 -2.94 28.79 8.56
C LYS A 119 -2.58 28.72 10.05
N SER A 120 -3.38 29.30 10.96
CA SER A 120 -3.17 29.12 12.41
C SER A 120 -3.61 27.73 12.89
N MET A 121 -4.68 27.14 12.34
CA MET A 121 -5.13 25.78 12.68
C MET A 121 -4.09 24.69 12.33
N PHE A 122 -3.13 24.96 11.45
CA PHE A 122 -2.01 24.04 11.24
C PHE A 122 -1.08 23.93 12.46
N SER A 123 -1.03 24.95 13.33
CA SER A 123 -0.24 24.92 14.57
C SER A 123 -0.80 23.93 15.58
N SER A 124 -2.14 23.79 15.67
CA SER A 124 -2.84 22.83 16.54
C SER A 124 -3.06 21.46 15.88
N TYR A 125 -2.59 21.23 14.65
CA TYR A 125 -2.66 19.92 14.01
C TYR A 125 -1.75 18.91 14.75
N LEU A 126 -2.32 17.85 15.33
CA LEU A 126 -1.60 16.93 16.23
C LEU A 126 -0.93 15.74 15.51
N THR A 127 -0.85 15.77 14.17
CA THR A 127 -0.19 14.72 13.37
C THR A 127 1.12 15.22 12.74
N PHE A 128 2.15 14.38 12.82
CA PHE A 128 3.48 14.58 12.26
C PHE A 128 3.81 13.41 11.33
N ASP A 129 4.06 13.69 10.04
CA ASP A 129 4.43 12.68 9.04
C ASP A 129 5.74 13.09 8.35
N PHE A 130 6.75 12.24 8.50
CA PHE A 130 8.13 12.49 8.10
C PHE A 130 8.66 11.37 7.20
N ASP A 131 8.51 11.53 5.89
CA ASP A 131 8.95 10.53 4.91
C ASP A 131 10.20 10.97 4.13
N GLN A 132 11.31 10.27 4.34
CA GLN A 132 12.59 10.54 3.67
C GLN A 132 12.49 10.41 2.14
N ARG A 133 11.50 9.66 1.60
CA ARG A 133 11.29 9.50 0.15
C ARG A 133 10.93 10.81 -0.54
N TRP A 134 10.33 11.76 0.17
CA TRP A 134 10.00 13.10 -0.38
C TRP A 134 11.23 13.93 -0.71
N PHE A 135 12.41 13.57 -0.20
CA PHE A 135 13.66 14.29 -0.38
C PHE A 135 14.63 13.60 -1.37
N ARG A 136 14.12 12.62 -2.13
CA ARG A 136 14.88 11.95 -3.20
C ARG A 136 15.32 12.97 -4.25
N ILE A 137 16.53 12.76 -4.78
CA ILE A 137 17.11 13.58 -5.85
C ILE A 137 17.24 12.69 -7.08
N GLU A 138 16.55 13.07 -8.15
CA GLU A 138 16.51 12.33 -9.40
C GLU A 138 17.75 12.62 -10.27
N GLY A 139 17.88 11.95 -11.42
CA GLY A 139 18.99 12.17 -12.37
C GLY A 139 20.38 11.66 -11.94
N ALA A 140 20.57 11.21 -10.70
CA ALA A 140 21.87 10.76 -10.18
C ALA A 140 22.39 9.46 -10.85
N ARG A 141 23.15 9.62 -11.95
CA ARG A 141 23.87 8.55 -12.68
C ARG A 141 25.27 8.33 -12.11
N GLY A 142 25.69 7.07 -11.98
CA GLY A 142 27.00 6.67 -11.42
C GLY A 142 27.03 6.54 -9.88
N LYS A 143 27.91 5.66 -9.37
CA LYS A 143 27.99 5.28 -7.93
C LYS A 143 28.24 6.49 -7.02
N HIS A 144 29.23 7.32 -7.34
CA HIS A 144 29.60 8.49 -6.53
C HIS A 144 28.49 9.54 -6.47
N ASN A 145 27.82 9.83 -7.58
CA ASN A 145 26.72 10.81 -7.61
C ASN A 145 25.50 10.31 -6.85
N ARG A 146 25.20 9.01 -6.91
CA ARG A 146 24.16 8.39 -6.06
C ARG A 146 24.48 8.52 -4.57
N ILE A 147 25.75 8.38 -4.17
CA ILE A 147 26.18 8.59 -2.78
C ILE A 147 26.04 10.07 -2.38
N LYS A 148 26.54 11.02 -3.19
CA LYS A 148 26.37 12.46 -2.94
C LYS A 148 24.89 12.85 -2.81
N ALA A 149 24.04 12.39 -3.73
CA ALA A 149 22.59 12.61 -3.70
C ALA A 149 21.93 12.03 -2.42
N ARG A 150 22.32 10.81 -2.02
CA ARG A 150 21.89 10.15 -0.78
C ARG A 150 22.22 10.96 0.48
N GLU A 151 23.39 11.62 0.55
CA GLU A 151 23.75 12.46 1.70
C GLU A 151 23.06 13.84 1.68
N VAL A 152 22.87 14.46 0.52
CA VAL A 152 22.07 15.70 0.41
C VAL A 152 20.60 15.43 0.79
N GLN A 153 20.03 14.29 0.39
CA GLN A 153 18.71 13.82 0.83
C GLN A 153 18.64 13.71 2.36
N LYS A 154 19.62 13.06 3.01
CA LYS A 154 19.70 12.96 4.47
C LYS A 154 19.74 14.34 5.14
N LYS A 155 20.58 15.26 4.65
CA LYS A 155 20.71 16.62 5.22
C LYS A 155 19.41 17.43 5.08
N LYS A 156 18.77 17.40 3.91
CA LYS A 156 17.48 18.09 3.67
C LYS A 156 16.37 17.53 4.56
N PHE A 157 16.24 16.19 4.63
CA PHE A 157 15.27 15.52 5.49
C PHE A 157 15.49 15.85 6.97
N ARG A 158 16.72 15.72 7.48
CA ARG A 158 17.07 16.03 8.88
C ARG A 158 16.67 17.46 9.24
N GLY A 159 17.06 18.46 8.43
CA GLY A 159 16.72 19.85 8.67
C GLY A 159 15.21 20.14 8.61
N TYR A 160 14.45 19.42 7.79
CA TYR A 160 12.99 19.51 7.76
C TYR A 160 12.36 18.95 9.06
N VAL A 161 12.79 17.79 9.54
CA VAL A 161 12.27 17.20 10.80
C VAL A 161 12.62 18.10 11.99
N GLU A 162 13.90 18.48 12.15
CA GLU A 162 14.35 19.34 13.25
C GLU A 162 13.62 20.70 13.27
N LYS A 163 13.43 21.33 12.10
CA LYS A 163 12.65 22.58 12.00
C LYS A 163 11.16 22.37 12.30
N SER A 164 10.57 21.27 11.85
CA SER A 164 9.14 20.99 12.07
C SER A 164 8.84 20.75 13.56
N LEU A 165 9.71 20.01 14.25
CA LEU A 165 9.59 19.82 15.69
C LEU A 165 9.80 21.14 16.44
N ALA A 166 10.86 21.90 16.12
CA ALA A 166 11.14 23.19 16.76
C ALA A 166 10.02 24.24 16.61
N LEU A 167 9.15 24.12 15.59
CA LEU A 167 8.04 25.05 15.34
C LEU A 167 6.68 24.58 15.85
N ARG A 168 6.45 23.26 15.99
CA ARG A 168 5.13 22.69 16.31
C ARG A 168 5.09 21.80 17.56
N LEU A 169 6.23 21.39 18.12
CA LEU A 169 6.25 20.48 19.26
C LEU A 169 5.95 21.19 20.60
N ASP A 170 6.56 22.35 20.84
CA ASP A 170 6.35 23.10 22.09
C ASP A 170 4.86 23.47 22.31
N PRO A 171 4.11 24.02 21.32
CA PRO A 171 2.73 24.47 21.52
C PRO A 171 1.68 23.37 21.69
N VAL A 172 1.90 22.15 21.18
CA VAL A 172 0.88 21.08 21.26
C VAL A 172 0.91 20.38 22.63
N PRO A 173 -0.24 20.07 23.25
CA PRO A 173 -0.27 19.37 24.54
C PRO A 173 0.09 17.89 24.42
N CYS A 174 -0.27 17.26 23.29
CA CYS A 174 0.04 15.87 22.98
C CYS A 174 0.18 15.66 21.46
N ILE A 175 0.50 14.43 21.03
CA ILE A 175 0.58 14.03 19.62
C ILE A 175 -0.42 12.89 19.36
N ASP A 176 -1.32 13.05 18.40
CA ASP A 176 -2.20 11.96 17.97
C ASP A 176 -1.43 10.92 17.16
N LYS A 177 -0.58 11.37 16.23
CA LYS A 177 0.16 10.49 15.32
C LYS A 177 1.56 11.02 15.02
N PHE A 178 2.57 10.21 15.31
CA PHE A 178 3.95 10.44 14.88
C PHE A 178 4.38 9.35 13.90
N ARG A 179 4.71 9.76 12.67
CA ARG A 179 5.12 8.85 11.61
C ARG A 179 6.49 9.22 11.05
N LEU A 180 7.41 8.26 11.01
CA LEU A 180 8.80 8.42 10.61
C LEU A 180 9.23 7.30 9.67
N TYR A 181 9.37 7.62 8.39
CA TYR A 181 9.81 6.69 7.34
C TYR A 181 11.21 7.06 6.84
N VAL A 182 12.19 6.19 7.09
CA VAL A 182 13.59 6.33 6.72
C VAL A 182 13.99 5.14 5.83
N ASN A 183 14.60 5.41 4.67
CA ASN A 183 15.00 4.38 3.70
C ASN A 183 16.50 4.36 3.35
N ASN A 184 17.29 5.18 4.05
CA ASN A 184 18.72 5.32 3.88
C ASN A 184 19.28 5.95 5.15
N MET A 185 19.68 5.11 6.10
CA MET A 185 20.18 5.50 7.42
C MET A 185 21.67 5.86 7.40
N SER A 186 22.11 6.66 8.37
CA SER A 186 23.52 6.87 8.75
C SER A 186 23.60 7.03 10.27
N GLY A 187 24.76 6.81 10.89
CA GLY A 187 24.89 6.90 12.36
C GLY A 187 24.43 8.26 12.93
N VAL A 188 24.75 9.35 12.22
CA VAL A 188 24.23 10.69 12.56
C VAL A 188 22.71 10.75 12.49
N LEU A 189 22.09 10.17 11.46
CA LEU A 189 20.63 10.16 11.33
C LEU A 189 19.97 9.27 12.39
N GLN A 190 20.54 8.09 12.69
CA GLN A 190 20.12 7.19 13.77
C GLN A 190 20.10 7.91 15.13
N ALA A 191 21.18 8.62 15.47
CA ALA A 191 21.24 9.42 16.70
C ALA A 191 20.21 10.57 16.72
N CYS A 192 19.83 11.12 15.56
CA CYS A 192 18.75 12.11 15.48
C CYS A 192 17.37 11.48 15.64
N MET A 193 17.13 10.32 15.01
CA MET A 193 15.87 9.56 15.09
C MET A 193 15.52 9.20 16.53
N GLY A 194 16.49 8.76 17.34
CA GLY A 194 16.27 8.48 18.76
C GLY A 194 15.72 9.70 19.50
N ARG A 195 16.35 10.87 19.34
CA ARG A 195 15.88 12.13 19.94
C ARG A 195 14.52 12.58 19.42
N TRP A 196 14.23 12.38 18.13
CA TRP A 196 12.91 12.73 17.55
C TRP A 196 11.79 11.84 18.07
N ILE A 197 12.06 10.56 18.32
CA ILE A 197 11.10 9.61 18.88
C ILE A 197 10.89 9.89 20.38
N CYS A 198 11.95 10.10 21.16
CA CYS A 198 11.81 10.51 22.58
C CYS A 198 10.98 11.79 22.68
N ALA A 199 11.29 12.82 21.88
CA ALA A 199 10.54 14.08 21.87
C ALA A 199 9.05 13.93 21.50
N ALA A 200 8.65 12.82 20.86
CA ALA A 200 7.24 12.48 20.63
C ALA A 200 6.62 11.72 21.82
N VAL A 201 7.38 10.83 22.47
CA VAL A 201 6.99 10.16 23.72
C VAL A 201 6.82 11.17 24.87
N ASP A 202 7.74 12.12 25.00
CA ASP A 202 7.69 13.25 25.96
C ASP A 202 6.43 14.14 25.77
N LYS A 203 5.79 14.03 24.59
CA LYS A 203 4.53 14.70 24.22
C LYS A 203 3.38 13.68 24.06
N ASN A 204 3.40 12.61 24.86
CA ASN A 204 2.30 11.64 25.03
C ASN A 204 1.71 11.15 23.70
N VAL A 205 2.56 10.67 22.78
CA VAL A 205 2.14 10.18 21.47
C VAL A 205 1.21 8.96 21.56
N LYS A 206 0.06 9.01 20.85
CA LYS A 206 -0.93 7.91 20.81
C LYS A 206 -0.59 6.86 19.74
N GLU A 207 -0.43 7.29 18.48
CA GLU A 207 0.03 6.41 17.39
C GLU A 207 1.51 6.70 17.03
N LEU A 208 2.36 5.67 17.05
CA LEU A 208 3.77 5.74 16.65
C LEU A 208 4.07 4.76 15.50
N ASP A 209 4.36 5.29 14.30
CA ASP A 209 4.75 4.53 13.09
C ASP A 209 6.21 4.83 12.71
N VAL A 210 7.12 3.87 12.96
CA VAL A 210 8.55 3.98 12.68
C VAL A 210 8.96 2.88 11.71
N HIS A 211 9.24 3.27 10.47
CA HIS A 211 9.78 2.40 9.43
C HIS A 211 11.20 2.79 9.06
N VAL A 212 12.15 1.87 9.24
CA VAL A 212 13.56 2.04 8.90
C VAL A 212 13.98 0.91 7.96
N ASN A 213 14.02 1.18 6.66
CA ASN A 213 14.69 0.28 5.72
C ASN A 213 16.21 0.53 5.81
N VAL A 214 16.96 -0.55 6.06
CA VAL A 214 18.38 -0.53 6.38
C VAL A 214 19.15 -1.51 5.50
N ASP A 215 20.18 -1.01 4.83
CA ASP A 215 21.16 -1.78 4.05
C ASP A 215 22.05 -2.61 5.02
N GLY A 216 21.48 -3.63 5.69
CA GLY A 216 22.16 -4.60 6.55
C GLY A 216 22.45 -4.18 8.00
N LYS A 217 22.10 -2.95 8.42
CA LYS A 217 22.30 -2.46 9.80
C LYS A 217 21.06 -2.67 10.68
N GLN A 218 21.26 -2.69 11.99
CA GLN A 218 20.18 -2.64 12.98
C GLN A 218 19.96 -1.20 13.49
N TYR A 219 18.74 -0.91 13.93
CA TYR A 219 18.39 0.31 14.66
C TYR A 219 17.79 -0.11 16.00
N PHE A 220 18.13 0.62 17.07
CA PHE A 220 17.56 0.38 18.39
C PHE A 220 16.46 1.40 18.67
N VAL A 221 15.24 0.92 18.94
CA VAL A 221 14.13 1.77 19.38
C VAL A 221 14.43 2.27 20.80
N PRO A 222 14.24 3.57 21.12
CA PRO A 222 14.46 4.06 22.48
C PRO A 222 13.56 3.37 23.49
N GLU A 223 14.11 2.96 24.64
CA GLU A 223 13.38 2.27 25.72
C GLU A 223 12.14 3.03 26.19
N ALA A 224 12.20 4.37 26.19
CA ALA A 224 11.06 5.25 26.48
C ALA A 224 9.80 4.93 25.67
N VAL A 225 9.93 4.37 24.46
CA VAL A 225 8.79 3.87 23.67
C VAL A 225 8.11 2.69 24.37
N LEU A 226 8.88 1.70 24.85
CA LEU A 226 8.38 0.50 25.52
C LEU A 226 7.78 0.79 26.90
N LEU A 227 8.22 1.87 27.55
CA LEU A 227 7.75 2.31 28.86
C LEU A 227 6.56 3.29 28.79
N SER A 228 6.13 3.69 27.58
CA SER A 228 5.09 4.71 27.42
C SER A 228 3.68 4.16 27.62
N ALA A 229 2.99 4.67 28.64
CA ALA A 229 1.56 4.41 28.85
C ALA A 229 0.63 5.23 27.92
N SER A 230 1.16 6.13 27.08
CA SER A 230 0.34 6.93 26.15
C SER A 230 0.07 6.25 24.80
N ILE A 231 0.90 5.29 24.41
CA ILE A 231 0.86 4.68 23.08
C ILE A 231 -0.28 3.64 23.01
N THR A 232 -1.23 3.88 22.10
CA THR A 232 -2.35 2.98 21.80
C THR A 232 -2.13 2.18 20.50
N SER A 233 -1.28 2.68 19.59
CA SER A 233 -0.89 1.98 18.35
C SER A 233 0.61 2.09 18.12
N LEU A 234 1.32 0.96 18.08
CA LEU A 234 2.76 0.87 17.88
C LEU A 234 3.07 0.08 16.61
N LYS A 235 3.66 0.76 15.62
CA LYS A 235 3.98 0.23 14.30
C LYS A 235 5.49 0.35 14.08
N LEU A 236 6.19 -0.78 14.13
CA LEU A 236 7.64 -0.90 14.09
C LEU A 236 8.05 -1.73 12.87
N SER A 237 8.86 -1.17 11.98
CA SER A 237 9.21 -1.84 10.73
C SER A 237 10.69 -1.66 10.33
N GLY A 238 11.34 -2.76 9.97
CA GLY A 238 12.75 -2.85 9.64
C GLY A 238 13.53 -3.75 10.59
N SER A 239 14.87 -3.71 10.51
CA SER A 239 15.81 -4.37 11.42
C SER A 239 15.86 -3.68 12.80
N LEU A 240 14.68 -3.46 13.39
CA LEU A 240 14.52 -2.77 14.66
C LEU A 240 14.71 -3.76 15.79
N LEU A 241 15.90 -3.78 16.40
CA LEU A 241 16.03 -4.40 17.70
C LEU A 241 15.40 -3.45 18.72
N CYS A 242 14.68 -4.00 19.69
CA CYS A 242 14.49 -3.32 20.95
C CYS A 242 15.37 -4.05 21.96
N ASP A 243 16.05 -3.33 22.83
CA ASP A 243 16.54 -3.97 24.05
C ASP A 243 15.33 -4.13 24.96
N PHE A 244 14.78 -5.34 24.99
CA PHE A 244 13.53 -5.63 25.67
C PHE A 244 13.80 -5.86 27.16
N GLY A 245 14.10 -4.77 27.88
CA GLY A 245 14.12 -4.70 29.33
C GLY A 245 12.70 -4.76 29.90
N ALA A 246 12.32 -3.76 30.69
CA ALA A 246 10.94 -3.61 31.12
C ALA A 246 10.06 -3.10 29.97
N ILE A 247 8.87 -3.69 29.81
CA ILE A 247 7.82 -3.24 28.89
C ILE A 247 6.63 -2.80 29.75
N LYS A 248 6.02 -1.65 29.44
CA LYS A 248 4.88 -1.09 30.18
C LYS A 248 3.87 -0.42 29.26
N LEU A 249 3.56 -1.07 28.14
CA LEU A 249 2.65 -0.62 27.09
C LEU A 249 1.17 -0.88 27.46
N SER A 250 0.76 -0.45 28.66
CA SER A 250 -0.50 -0.85 29.29
C SER A 250 -1.78 -0.46 28.51
N ASN A 251 -1.73 0.61 27.71
CA ASN A 251 -2.84 1.11 26.89
C ASN A 251 -2.78 0.68 25.41
N LEU A 252 -1.83 -0.19 25.04
CA LEU A 252 -1.62 -0.60 23.66
C LEU A 252 -2.76 -1.49 23.14
N ARG A 253 -3.33 -1.11 22.00
CA ARG A 253 -4.43 -1.82 21.31
C ARG A 253 -4.04 -2.38 19.95
N GLU A 254 -3.09 -1.76 19.25
CA GLU A 254 -2.56 -2.27 17.97
C GLU A 254 -1.03 -2.36 18.03
N LEU A 255 -0.48 -3.55 17.77
CA LEU A 255 0.96 -3.81 17.68
C LEU A 255 1.30 -4.42 16.32
N SER A 256 2.03 -3.70 15.48
CA SER A 256 2.54 -4.21 14.20
C SER A 256 4.06 -4.24 14.21
N ILE A 257 4.65 -5.42 14.14
CA ILE A 257 6.10 -5.65 14.06
C ILE A 257 6.42 -6.22 12.67
N LYS A 258 7.34 -5.58 11.94
CA LYS A 258 7.64 -5.92 10.55
C LYS A 258 9.14 -5.94 10.21
N ASP A 259 9.58 -6.92 9.41
CA ASP A 259 10.95 -7.11 8.90
C ASP A 259 12.02 -7.25 10.00
N THR A 260 11.59 -7.54 11.23
CA THR A 260 12.40 -7.54 12.46
C THR A 260 13.17 -8.85 12.67
N PHE A 261 14.35 -8.73 13.28
CA PHE A 261 15.23 -9.83 13.66
C PHE A 261 15.12 -10.10 15.17
N LEU A 262 15.32 -11.36 15.57
CA LEU A 262 15.37 -11.83 16.97
C LEU A 262 14.06 -11.76 17.77
N LEU A 263 12.89 -11.61 17.12
CA LEU A 263 11.60 -11.82 17.77
C LEU A 263 11.48 -13.29 18.18
N ASN A 264 11.38 -13.59 19.48
CA ASN A 264 11.36 -14.95 20.03
C ASN A 264 10.16 -15.18 20.96
N GLY A 265 9.93 -16.42 21.41
CA GLY A 265 8.75 -16.77 22.23
C GLY A 265 8.67 -16.06 23.59
N HIS A 266 9.80 -15.76 24.24
CA HIS A 266 9.81 -15.01 25.51
C HIS A 266 9.37 -13.56 25.31
N LEU A 267 9.71 -12.96 24.16
CA LEU A 267 9.26 -11.61 23.82
C LEU A 267 7.76 -11.55 23.57
N ILE A 268 7.16 -12.59 22.97
CA ILE A 268 5.70 -12.70 22.85
C ILE A 268 5.06 -12.74 24.24
N LYS A 269 5.50 -13.64 25.14
CA LYS A 269 4.96 -13.74 26.51
C LYS A 269 5.05 -12.40 27.27
N ARG A 270 6.17 -11.69 27.18
CA ARG A 270 6.32 -10.35 27.76
C ARG A 270 5.33 -9.33 27.19
N PHE A 271 4.97 -9.41 25.91
CA PHE A 271 3.89 -8.59 25.35
C PHE A 271 2.52 -9.00 25.90
N GLU A 272 2.25 -10.28 26.14
CA GLU A 272 1.01 -10.72 26.80
C GLU A 272 0.90 -10.18 28.23
N GLU A 273 1.99 -10.27 29.00
CA GLU A 273 2.13 -9.76 30.37
C GLU A 273 2.00 -8.22 30.44
N SER A 274 2.50 -7.50 29.43
CA SER A 274 2.64 -6.03 29.46
C SER A 274 1.58 -5.25 28.68
N CYS A 275 0.80 -5.90 27.81
CA CYS A 275 -0.17 -5.28 26.90
C CYS A 275 -1.59 -5.88 27.03
N PRO A 276 -2.23 -5.85 28.22
CA PRO A 276 -3.49 -6.56 28.48
C PRO A 276 -4.70 -6.04 27.67
N LEU A 277 -4.56 -4.89 27.00
CA LEU A 277 -5.60 -4.27 26.17
C LEU A 277 -5.38 -4.47 24.65
N LEU A 278 -4.44 -5.34 24.25
CA LEU A 278 -4.10 -5.55 22.84
C LEU A 278 -5.25 -6.21 22.05
N GLU A 279 -5.76 -5.53 21.04
CA GLU A 279 -6.88 -5.97 20.18
C GLU A 279 -6.41 -6.44 18.79
N ASP A 280 -5.27 -5.95 18.29
CA ASP A 280 -4.75 -6.23 16.94
C ASP A 280 -3.22 -6.45 16.96
N LEU A 281 -2.78 -7.68 16.68
CA LEU A 281 -1.36 -8.08 16.64
C LEU A 281 -0.96 -8.53 15.24
N ARG A 282 0.05 -7.89 14.64
CA ARG A 282 0.52 -8.21 13.27
C ARG A 282 2.03 -8.41 13.22
N LEU A 283 2.45 -9.61 12.86
CA LEU A 283 3.85 -10.02 12.72
C LEU A 283 4.16 -10.30 11.24
N VAL A 284 5.05 -9.51 10.64
CA VAL A 284 5.31 -9.53 9.19
C VAL A 284 6.80 -9.70 8.90
N CYS A 285 7.18 -10.72 8.13
CA CYS A 285 8.57 -11.03 7.75
C CYS A 285 9.54 -11.22 8.93
N CYS A 286 9.05 -11.43 10.15
CA CYS A 286 9.86 -11.57 11.37
C CYS A 286 10.80 -12.79 11.29
N ARG A 287 11.95 -12.69 11.95
CA ARG A 287 12.99 -13.73 11.98
C ARG A 287 13.38 -14.07 13.41
N GLY A 288 13.52 -15.36 13.72
CA GLY A 288 13.83 -15.87 15.07
C GLY A 288 12.61 -16.48 15.78
N LEU A 289 11.40 -16.21 15.28
CA LEU A 289 10.16 -16.73 15.85
C LEU A 289 9.97 -18.17 15.36
N LEU A 290 10.47 -19.14 16.13
CA LEU A 290 10.35 -20.57 15.83
C LEU A 290 9.00 -21.14 16.27
N HIS A 291 8.48 -20.66 17.39
CA HIS A 291 7.18 -21.02 17.96
C HIS A 291 6.45 -19.73 18.34
N LEU A 292 5.13 -19.68 18.10
CA LEU A 292 4.25 -18.62 18.55
C LEU A 292 3.14 -19.22 19.42
N ALA A 293 3.23 -19.03 20.73
CA ALA A 293 2.12 -19.29 21.64
C ALA A 293 1.44 -17.96 21.99
N ILE A 294 0.12 -17.93 22.05
CA ILE A 294 -0.70 -16.84 22.58
C ILE A 294 -1.78 -17.47 23.45
N SER A 295 -1.90 -17.05 24.72
CA SER A 295 -2.88 -17.59 25.68
C SER A 295 -3.41 -16.58 26.70
N ALA A 296 -2.70 -15.46 26.95
CA ALA A 296 -3.11 -14.45 27.93
C ALA A 296 -3.71 -13.18 27.29
N LEU A 297 -3.66 -13.03 25.96
CA LEU A 297 -4.22 -11.89 25.23
C LEU A 297 -5.75 -11.94 25.08
N LEU A 298 -6.48 -11.86 26.20
CA LEU A 298 -7.94 -11.98 26.28
C LEU A 298 -8.74 -10.95 25.46
N LYS A 299 -8.14 -9.82 25.06
CA LYS A 299 -8.77 -8.77 24.23
C LYS A 299 -8.48 -8.89 22.73
N LEU A 300 -7.64 -9.84 22.31
CA LEU A 300 -7.18 -9.96 20.93
C LEU A 300 -8.33 -10.34 19.98
N ARG A 301 -8.68 -9.43 19.06
CA ARG A 301 -9.68 -9.64 17.99
C ARG A 301 -9.05 -10.00 16.66
N ARG A 302 -7.83 -9.52 16.39
CA ARG A 302 -7.12 -9.73 15.12
C ARG A 302 -5.70 -10.19 15.35
N LEU A 303 -5.34 -11.29 14.69
CA LEU A 303 -3.97 -11.80 14.64
C LEU A 303 -3.54 -11.99 13.19
N GLU A 304 -2.39 -11.43 12.82
CA GLU A 304 -1.77 -11.64 11.52
C GLU A 304 -0.32 -12.11 11.63
N VAL A 305 0.05 -13.13 10.86
CA VAL A 305 1.38 -13.73 10.85
C VAL A 305 1.80 -14.01 9.40
N HIS A 306 2.65 -13.17 8.82
CA HIS A 306 3.04 -13.20 7.40
C HIS A 306 4.53 -13.44 7.20
N GLU A 307 4.91 -14.35 6.31
CA GLU A 307 6.26 -14.66 5.83
C GLU A 307 7.37 -14.80 6.91
N CYS A 308 6.96 -15.08 8.15
CA CYS A 308 7.83 -15.27 9.31
C CYS A 308 8.67 -16.54 9.13
N ALA A 309 9.99 -16.39 9.18
CA ALA A 309 10.92 -17.42 8.72
C ALA A 309 11.32 -18.40 9.83
N LYS A 310 11.22 -19.70 9.54
CA LYS A 310 11.45 -20.85 10.45
C LYS A 310 10.38 -21.04 11.55
N LEU A 311 9.23 -20.38 11.45
CA LEU A 311 8.08 -20.60 12.33
C LEU A 311 7.46 -21.98 12.06
N SER A 312 7.58 -22.91 13.01
CA SER A 312 7.15 -24.31 12.90
C SER A 312 5.85 -24.62 13.64
N CYS A 313 5.47 -23.83 14.66
CA CYS A 313 4.21 -23.99 15.38
C CYS A 313 3.56 -22.64 15.72
N ILE A 314 2.24 -22.57 15.61
CA ILE A 314 1.37 -21.49 16.09
C ILE A 314 0.29 -22.12 16.98
N GLU A 315 0.22 -21.72 18.25
CA GLU A 315 -0.80 -22.17 19.20
C GLU A 315 -1.57 -20.95 19.72
N ILE A 316 -2.89 -20.94 19.53
CA ILE A 316 -3.75 -19.78 19.77
C ILE A 316 -4.90 -20.15 20.72
N GLU A 317 -4.84 -19.58 21.91
CA GLU A 317 -5.85 -19.63 22.95
C GLU A 317 -6.38 -18.20 23.19
N ALA A 318 -7.23 -17.73 22.26
CA ALA A 318 -7.76 -16.36 22.27
C ALA A 318 -9.28 -16.37 22.02
N SER A 319 -10.06 -16.38 23.11
CA SER A 319 -11.52 -16.56 23.11
C SER A 319 -12.34 -15.41 22.49
N ASN A 320 -11.70 -14.27 22.19
CA ASN A 320 -12.29 -13.13 21.50
C ASN A 320 -11.71 -12.87 20.10
N LEU A 321 -10.94 -13.82 19.55
CA LEU A 321 -10.34 -13.69 18.23
C LEU A 321 -11.43 -13.77 17.14
N GLU A 322 -11.66 -12.66 16.45
CA GLU A 322 -12.63 -12.53 15.35
C GLU A 322 -11.97 -12.77 13.98
N THR A 323 -10.67 -12.50 13.85
CA THR A 323 -9.92 -12.54 12.58
C THR A 323 -8.52 -13.13 12.74
N PHE A 324 -8.20 -14.16 11.96
CA PHE A 324 -6.85 -14.75 11.88
C PHE A 324 -6.37 -14.76 10.43
N TRP A 325 -5.16 -14.23 10.18
CA TRP A 325 -4.48 -14.32 8.90
C TRP A 325 -3.10 -14.95 9.07
N TYR A 326 -2.92 -16.16 8.54
CA TYR A 326 -1.61 -16.79 8.40
C TYR A 326 -1.13 -16.80 6.94
N HIS A 327 0.15 -16.50 6.73
CA HIS A 327 0.82 -16.60 5.44
C HIS A 327 2.24 -17.17 5.63
N ALA A 328 2.38 -18.46 5.35
CA ALA A 328 3.64 -19.20 5.42
C ALA A 328 4.67 -18.69 4.42
N LYS A 329 5.94 -18.76 4.82
CA LYS A 329 7.06 -18.54 3.90
C LYS A 329 7.22 -19.75 2.95
N LYS A 330 7.69 -19.52 1.73
CA LYS A 330 7.91 -20.59 0.73
C LYS A 330 8.74 -21.75 1.33
N HIS A 331 8.26 -22.98 1.12
CA HIS A 331 8.85 -24.26 1.58
C HIS A 331 8.82 -24.53 3.10
N GLN A 332 8.34 -23.59 3.91
CA GLN A 332 8.08 -23.79 5.33
C GLN A 332 6.84 -24.67 5.54
N GLN A 333 6.77 -25.32 6.69
CA GLN A 333 5.59 -26.01 7.22
C GLN A 333 5.36 -25.48 8.62
N CYS A 334 4.10 -25.25 9.00
CA CYS A 334 3.73 -24.82 10.34
C CYS A 334 2.54 -25.64 10.84
N LYS A 335 2.63 -26.22 12.04
CA LYS A 335 1.46 -26.71 12.75
C LYS A 335 0.70 -25.51 13.30
N ILE A 336 -0.62 -25.48 13.11
CA ILE A 336 -1.50 -24.44 13.64
C ILE A 336 -2.50 -25.16 14.55
N ASP A 337 -2.67 -24.66 15.78
CA ASP A 337 -3.61 -25.20 16.75
C ASP A 337 -4.45 -24.06 17.34
N LEU A 338 -5.76 -24.14 17.15
CA LEU A 338 -6.73 -23.08 17.43
C LEU A 338 -7.59 -23.41 18.67
N LYS A 339 -6.93 -23.79 19.77
CA LYS A 339 -7.53 -24.43 20.95
C LYS A 339 -8.80 -23.76 21.47
N SER A 340 -8.86 -22.42 21.45
CA SER A 340 -9.95 -21.65 22.06
C SER A 340 -10.54 -20.56 21.13
N SER A 341 -10.44 -20.68 19.81
CA SER A 341 -10.87 -19.63 18.85
C SER A 341 -12.35 -19.66 18.45
N GLY A 342 -13.27 -20.05 19.35
CA GLY A 342 -14.68 -20.31 19.01
C GLY A 342 -15.46 -19.12 18.41
N LYS A 343 -14.96 -17.88 18.54
CA LYS A 343 -15.55 -16.66 17.94
C LYS A 343 -14.94 -16.26 16.58
N LEU A 344 -14.08 -17.10 15.99
CA LEU A 344 -13.38 -16.78 14.74
C LEU A 344 -14.36 -16.66 13.57
N LYS A 345 -14.51 -15.44 13.04
CA LYS A 345 -15.38 -15.10 11.90
C LYS A 345 -14.62 -15.09 10.58
N ASN A 346 -13.35 -14.66 10.58
CA ASN A 346 -12.54 -14.49 9.38
C ASN A 346 -11.24 -15.31 9.48
N LEU A 347 -11.08 -16.32 8.63
CA LEU A 347 -9.87 -17.13 8.52
C LEU A 347 -9.26 -16.93 7.14
N THR A 348 -8.01 -16.46 7.09
CA THR A 348 -7.23 -16.34 5.85
C THR A 348 -5.93 -17.12 6.00
N MET A 349 -5.68 -18.10 5.13
CA MET A 349 -4.51 -18.97 5.20
C MET A 349 -3.80 -19.02 3.86
N LYS A 350 -2.47 -18.91 3.90
CA LYS A 350 -1.58 -19.21 2.78
C LYS A 350 -0.47 -20.13 3.26
N ASP A 351 -0.66 -21.44 3.19
CA ASP A 351 0.42 -22.40 3.44
C ASP A 351 0.47 -23.46 2.35
N ARG A 352 1.63 -23.53 1.69
CA ARG A 352 1.91 -24.44 0.58
C ARG A 352 2.03 -25.90 1.01
N LYS A 353 2.31 -26.17 2.29
CA LYS A 353 2.52 -27.49 2.90
C LYS A 353 1.40 -27.90 3.88
N MET A 354 0.33 -27.11 4.01
CA MET A 354 -0.84 -27.51 4.80
C MET A 354 -1.46 -28.79 4.22
N THR A 355 -1.71 -29.76 5.09
CA THR A 355 -2.40 -31.02 4.77
C THR A 355 -3.90 -30.88 4.98
N ASP A 356 -4.67 -31.74 4.32
CA ASP A 356 -6.12 -31.86 4.47
C ASP A 356 -6.53 -32.02 5.94
N THR A 357 -5.79 -32.85 6.69
CA THR A 357 -6.00 -33.08 8.14
C THR A 357 -5.78 -31.82 8.98
N ALA A 358 -4.74 -31.04 8.71
CA ALA A 358 -4.47 -29.79 9.44
C ALA A 358 -5.49 -28.70 9.08
N PHE A 359 -6.01 -28.70 7.85
CA PHE A 359 -7.11 -27.83 7.45
C PHE A 359 -8.41 -28.18 8.19
N GLN A 360 -8.80 -29.46 8.24
CA GLN A 360 -10.01 -29.89 8.96
C GLN A 360 -9.95 -29.58 10.46
N ASP A 361 -8.79 -29.77 11.11
CA ASP A 361 -8.59 -29.41 12.52
C ASP A 361 -8.73 -27.89 12.78
N CYS A 362 -8.31 -27.04 11.84
CA CYS A 362 -8.54 -25.59 11.95
C CYS A 362 -10.01 -25.20 11.77
N ILE A 363 -10.76 -25.91 10.92
CA ILE A 363 -12.17 -25.61 10.62
C ILE A 363 -13.10 -26.12 11.72
N SER A 364 -12.88 -27.32 12.27
CA SER A 364 -13.70 -27.88 13.36
C SER A 364 -13.67 -27.00 14.62
N LYS A 365 -12.52 -26.37 14.91
CA LYS A 365 -12.31 -25.40 15.99
C LYS A 365 -12.91 -24.01 15.72
N SER A 366 -13.50 -23.79 14.54
CA SER A 366 -13.98 -22.49 14.06
C SER A 366 -15.47 -22.51 13.62
N PRO A 367 -16.43 -22.92 14.47
CA PRO A 367 -17.83 -23.15 14.06
C PRO A 367 -18.61 -21.87 13.66
N LEU A 368 -18.15 -20.69 14.07
CA LEU A 368 -18.79 -19.39 13.76
C LEU A 368 -18.18 -18.70 12.52
N LEU A 369 -17.43 -19.43 11.68
CA LEU A 369 -16.70 -18.86 10.56
C LEU A 369 -17.62 -18.30 9.46
N GLU A 370 -17.68 -16.98 9.35
CA GLU A 370 -18.41 -16.25 8.31
C GLU A 370 -17.62 -16.11 7.01
N LYS A 371 -16.28 -16.17 7.08
CA LYS A 371 -15.38 -15.97 5.93
C LYS A 371 -14.14 -16.87 5.97
N LEU A 372 -13.93 -17.64 4.91
CA LEU A 372 -12.73 -18.45 4.68
C LEU A 372 -12.01 -18.02 3.39
N VAL A 373 -10.68 -17.85 3.46
CA VAL A 373 -9.84 -17.52 2.31
C VAL A 373 -8.57 -18.38 2.32
N LEU A 374 -8.45 -19.31 1.37
CA LEU A 374 -7.24 -20.10 1.12
C LEU A 374 -6.49 -19.56 -0.09
N HIS A 375 -5.18 -19.36 0.04
CA HIS A 375 -4.29 -18.86 -1.02
C HIS A 375 -3.07 -19.78 -1.20
N GLU A 376 -2.76 -20.20 -2.43
CA GLU A 376 -1.59 -21.01 -2.76
C GLU A 376 -1.41 -22.28 -1.89
N CYS A 377 -2.50 -22.85 -1.37
CA CYS A 377 -2.46 -24.08 -0.59
C CYS A 377 -2.21 -25.27 -1.55
N THR A 378 -0.93 -25.55 -1.82
CA THR A 378 -0.51 -26.49 -2.86
C THR A 378 -0.49 -27.95 -2.45
N SER A 379 -0.36 -28.27 -1.15
CA SER A 379 -0.43 -29.64 -0.62
C SER A 379 -1.84 -30.10 -0.25
N LEU A 380 -2.85 -29.22 -0.35
CA LEU A 380 -4.24 -29.58 -0.11
C LEU A 380 -4.78 -30.36 -1.31
N GLU A 381 -5.26 -31.58 -1.10
CA GLU A 381 -5.73 -32.49 -2.16
C GLU A 381 -7.25 -32.71 -2.11
N THR A 382 -7.80 -32.79 -0.89
CA THR A 382 -9.25 -32.82 -0.61
C THR A 382 -9.66 -31.66 0.31
N LEU A 383 -10.89 -31.18 0.14
CA LEU A 383 -11.48 -30.12 0.96
C LEU A 383 -12.94 -30.44 1.23
N THR A 384 -13.29 -30.61 2.50
CA THR A 384 -14.69 -30.66 2.96
C THR A 384 -14.98 -29.39 3.76
N ILE A 385 -16.09 -28.72 3.47
CA ILE A 385 -16.60 -27.60 4.24
C ILE A 385 -18.07 -27.88 4.54
N LEU A 386 -18.43 -27.97 5.83
CA LEU A 386 -19.80 -28.06 6.31
C LEU A 386 -20.06 -26.85 7.21
N SER A 387 -20.82 -25.84 6.76
CA SER A 387 -21.11 -24.66 7.57
C SER A 387 -22.37 -23.90 7.17
N GLY A 388 -23.36 -23.91 8.06
CA GLY A 388 -24.54 -23.04 7.98
C GLY A 388 -24.27 -21.56 8.30
N LYS A 389 -23.03 -21.15 8.60
CA LYS A 389 -22.66 -19.75 8.93
C LYS A 389 -21.74 -19.08 7.90
N LEU A 390 -21.05 -19.86 7.06
CA LEU A 390 -20.11 -19.35 6.07
C LEU A 390 -20.82 -18.50 5.02
N ARG A 391 -20.49 -17.20 4.94
CA ARG A 391 -21.02 -16.22 3.97
C ARG A 391 -20.05 -15.92 2.83
N SER A 392 -18.74 -16.09 3.05
CA SER A 392 -17.71 -15.79 2.06
C SER A 392 -16.65 -16.90 1.99
N LEU A 393 -16.41 -17.46 0.80
CA LEU A 393 -15.40 -18.48 0.57
C LEU A 393 -14.50 -18.08 -0.59
N SER A 394 -13.18 -18.21 -0.43
CA SER A 394 -12.21 -17.94 -1.49
C SER A 394 -11.14 -19.03 -1.54
N LEU A 395 -10.93 -19.66 -2.70
CA LEU A 395 -10.01 -20.78 -2.93
C LEU A 395 -9.05 -20.43 -4.09
N ILE A 396 -7.93 -19.80 -3.79
CA ILE A 396 -7.12 -19.05 -4.77
C ILE A 396 -5.76 -19.73 -5.00
N ASN A 397 -5.56 -20.29 -6.19
CA ASN A 397 -4.33 -20.95 -6.66
C ASN A 397 -3.91 -22.20 -5.86
N CYS A 398 -4.87 -22.91 -5.28
CA CYS A 398 -4.65 -24.22 -4.66
C CYS A 398 -4.45 -25.26 -5.79
N ALA A 399 -3.21 -25.74 -5.99
CA ALA A 399 -2.82 -26.34 -7.26
C ALA A 399 -3.10 -27.84 -7.39
N ASN A 400 -2.99 -28.60 -6.31
CA ASN A 400 -3.19 -30.05 -6.30
C ASN A 400 -4.61 -30.46 -5.92
N LEU A 401 -5.43 -29.54 -5.40
CA LEU A 401 -6.81 -29.76 -4.98
C LEU A 401 -7.57 -30.51 -6.09
N ARG A 402 -7.96 -31.75 -5.80
CA ARG A 402 -8.66 -32.68 -6.70
C ARG A 402 -10.13 -32.71 -6.39
N GLU A 403 -10.47 -32.72 -5.11
CA GLU A 403 -11.85 -32.81 -4.62
C GLU A 403 -12.16 -31.70 -3.62
N ALA A 404 -13.34 -31.12 -3.75
CA ALA A 404 -13.88 -30.09 -2.89
C ALA A 404 -15.40 -30.28 -2.74
N ASN A 405 -15.83 -30.74 -1.58
CA ASN A 405 -17.24 -30.87 -1.18
C ASN A 405 -17.60 -29.70 -0.25
N ILE A 406 -18.59 -28.89 -0.63
CA ILE A 406 -18.96 -27.67 0.10
C ILE A 406 -20.47 -27.68 0.36
N ASP A 407 -20.84 -27.91 1.62
CA ASP A 407 -22.18 -27.70 2.14
C ASP A 407 -22.22 -26.39 2.94
N ALA A 408 -22.65 -25.32 2.26
CA ALA A 408 -22.70 -23.97 2.81
C ALA A 408 -23.93 -23.24 2.24
N PRO A 409 -25.16 -23.60 2.67
CA PRO A 409 -26.39 -23.07 2.08
C PRO A 409 -26.55 -21.54 2.25
N ASN A 410 -25.89 -20.95 3.25
CA ASN A 410 -25.86 -19.50 3.50
C ASN A 410 -24.66 -18.76 2.88
N LEU A 411 -23.88 -19.43 2.02
CA LEU A 411 -22.75 -18.85 1.30
C LEU A 411 -23.25 -17.78 0.33
N TYR A 412 -22.92 -16.52 0.57
CA TYR A 412 -23.33 -15.38 -0.26
C TYR A 412 -22.32 -15.06 -1.38
N SER A 413 -21.01 -15.15 -1.08
CA SER A 413 -19.93 -14.80 -2.00
C SER A 413 -18.87 -15.91 -2.09
N PHE A 414 -18.59 -16.38 -3.30
CA PHE A 414 -17.58 -17.38 -3.61
C PHE A 414 -16.49 -16.81 -4.52
N GLN A 415 -15.26 -17.29 -4.38
CA GLN A 415 -14.16 -17.04 -5.31
C GLN A 415 -13.28 -18.29 -5.45
N TYR A 416 -12.82 -18.54 -6.67
CA TYR A 416 -11.90 -19.60 -7.04
C TYR A 416 -10.83 -19.04 -7.99
N SER A 417 -9.61 -19.57 -7.90
CA SER A 417 -8.59 -19.41 -8.94
C SER A 417 -7.79 -20.69 -9.06
N GLY A 418 -7.60 -21.21 -10.27
CA GLY A 418 -6.96 -22.51 -10.42
C GLY A 418 -6.76 -22.99 -11.86
N ARG A 419 -6.33 -24.24 -11.99
CA ARG A 419 -6.15 -24.93 -13.28
C ARG A 419 -7.27 -25.93 -13.57
N ARG A 420 -7.75 -26.63 -12.54
CA ARG A 420 -8.81 -27.66 -12.54
C ARG A 420 -10.12 -27.13 -11.95
N MET A 421 -11.21 -27.90 -12.01
CA MET A 421 -12.42 -27.70 -11.21
C MET A 421 -12.55 -28.86 -10.20
N PRO A 422 -12.25 -28.68 -8.90
CA PRO A 422 -12.25 -29.78 -7.93
C PRO A 422 -13.64 -30.13 -7.38
N PHE A 423 -14.71 -29.48 -7.83
CA PHE A 423 -15.99 -29.50 -7.12
C PHE A 423 -16.83 -30.74 -7.46
N SER A 424 -16.79 -31.75 -6.60
CA SER A 424 -17.57 -32.99 -6.74
C SER A 424 -19.03 -32.78 -6.34
N SER A 425 -19.27 -32.03 -5.26
CA SER A 425 -20.58 -31.64 -4.74
C SER A 425 -20.55 -30.20 -4.19
N MET A 426 -21.64 -29.46 -4.33
CA MET A 426 -21.76 -28.09 -3.82
C MET A 426 -23.21 -27.71 -3.50
N ASN A 427 -23.56 -27.62 -2.21
CA ASN A 427 -24.85 -27.08 -1.73
C ASN A 427 -24.65 -25.60 -1.32
N VAL A 428 -25.08 -24.70 -2.20
CA VAL A 428 -24.84 -23.24 -2.10
C VAL A 428 -26.09 -22.45 -2.52
N LEU A 429 -27.25 -22.85 -1.99
CA LEU A 429 -28.57 -22.30 -2.36
C LEU A 429 -28.75 -20.79 -2.13
N GLY A 430 -27.98 -20.19 -1.22
CA GLY A 430 -27.96 -18.75 -0.93
C GLY A 430 -26.93 -17.95 -1.73
N LEU A 431 -26.26 -18.55 -2.72
CA LEU A 431 -25.17 -17.91 -3.45
C LEU A 431 -25.66 -16.75 -4.31
N CYS A 432 -25.11 -15.57 -4.07
CA CYS A 432 -25.42 -14.35 -4.80
C CYS A 432 -24.22 -13.79 -5.56
N GLU A 433 -22.98 -14.18 -5.23
CA GLU A 433 -21.77 -13.87 -5.98
C GLU A 433 -20.80 -15.06 -6.06
N ALA A 434 -20.21 -15.33 -7.23
CA ALA A 434 -19.25 -16.41 -7.46
C ALA A 434 -18.19 -15.98 -8.48
N LYS A 435 -16.88 -16.04 -8.17
CA LYS A 435 -15.81 -15.54 -9.07
C LYS A 435 -14.78 -16.61 -9.43
N PHE A 436 -14.55 -16.93 -10.71
CA PHE A 436 -13.55 -17.94 -11.11
C PHE A 436 -12.46 -17.34 -12.03
N SER A 437 -11.20 -17.62 -11.69
CA SER A 437 -10.01 -17.19 -12.42
C SER A 437 -9.25 -18.42 -12.95
N PHE A 438 -9.22 -18.61 -14.27
CA PHE A 438 -8.67 -19.83 -14.87
C PHE A 438 -7.26 -19.66 -15.48
N GLY A 439 -6.39 -20.62 -15.18
CA GLY A 439 -5.07 -20.75 -15.77
C GLY A 439 -5.09 -21.14 -17.26
N PRO A 440 -4.06 -20.76 -18.05
CA PRO A 440 -4.08 -20.88 -19.50
C PRO A 440 -3.94 -22.31 -20.07
N ILE A 441 -3.75 -23.35 -19.23
CA ILE A 441 -3.36 -24.70 -19.67
C ILE A 441 -4.29 -25.76 -19.05
N MET A 442 -5.30 -26.22 -19.81
CA MET A 442 -5.92 -27.57 -19.75
C MET A 442 -6.67 -27.85 -21.07
N LYS A 443 -6.89 -29.13 -21.41
CA LYS A 443 -7.54 -29.57 -22.66
C LYS A 443 -9.06 -29.23 -22.67
N PRO A 444 -9.74 -29.13 -23.84
CA PRO A 444 -11.10 -28.58 -23.90
C PRO A 444 -12.22 -29.51 -23.42
N ALA A 445 -12.20 -30.80 -23.77
CA ALA A 445 -13.38 -31.67 -23.71
C ALA A 445 -13.91 -31.92 -22.28
N GLN A 446 -13.04 -32.34 -21.36
CA GLN A 446 -13.43 -32.69 -19.97
C GLN A 446 -14.06 -31.51 -19.21
N ARG A 447 -13.64 -30.28 -19.50
CA ARG A 447 -14.09 -29.05 -18.82
C ARG A 447 -15.59 -28.79 -18.92
N ILE A 448 -16.23 -29.20 -20.02
CA ILE A 448 -17.60 -28.76 -20.33
C ILE A 448 -18.61 -29.41 -19.38
N VAL A 449 -18.47 -30.71 -19.13
CA VAL A 449 -19.34 -31.45 -18.19
C VAL A 449 -19.14 -30.94 -16.76
N GLU A 450 -17.89 -30.70 -16.35
CA GLU A 450 -17.54 -30.12 -15.04
C GLU A 450 -18.22 -28.74 -14.84
N TYR A 451 -18.14 -27.85 -15.83
CA TYR A 451 -18.78 -26.53 -15.78
C TYR A 451 -20.32 -26.61 -15.77
N HIS A 452 -20.92 -27.46 -16.61
CA HIS A 452 -22.38 -27.61 -16.63
C HIS A 452 -22.92 -28.16 -15.30
N LYS A 453 -22.25 -29.16 -14.69
CA LYS A 453 -22.63 -29.68 -13.36
C LYS A 453 -22.55 -28.59 -12.29
N LEU A 454 -21.49 -27.79 -12.30
CA LEU A 454 -21.26 -26.74 -11.30
C LEU A 454 -22.23 -25.56 -11.44
N PHE A 455 -22.41 -24.99 -12.63
CA PHE A 455 -23.30 -23.84 -12.84
C PHE A 455 -24.79 -24.23 -12.90
N GLY A 456 -25.09 -25.52 -12.94
CA GLY A 456 -26.43 -26.07 -12.75
C GLY A 456 -26.88 -26.07 -11.27
N SER A 457 -25.98 -26.17 -10.29
CA SER A 457 -26.34 -26.20 -8.86
C SER A 457 -26.43 -24.82 -8.19
N PHE A 458 -26.23 -23.73 -8.94
CA PHE A 458 -26.31 -22.37 -8.42
C PHE A 458 -27.72 -21.81 -8.56
N ASN A 459 -28.28 -21.31 -7.45
CA ASN A 459 -29.61 -20.71 -7.42
C ASN A 459 -29.64 -19.37 -8.15
N ARG A 460 -30.36 -19.30 -9.28
CA ARG A 460 -30.40 -18.10 -10.15
C ARG A 460 -31.48 -17.08 -9.76
N SER A 461 -32.44 -17.47 -8.92
CA SER A 461 -33.69 -16.74 -8.62
C SER A 461 -33.55 -15.33 -8.00
N LYS A 462 -32.33 -14.87 -7.69
CA LYS A 462 -32.07 -13.59 -6.99
C LYS A 462 -30.83 -12.87 -7.54
N GLY A 463 -30.94 -12.31 -8.75
CA GLY A 463 -29.93 -11.42 -9.35
C GLY A 463 -28.52 -12.01 -9.35
N PHE A 464 -28.41 -13.32 -9.58
CA PHE A 464 -27.23 -14.11 -9.24
C PHE A 464 -25.97 -13.65 -9.98
N LYS A 465 -24.94 -13.24 -9.23
CA LYS A 465 -23.64 -12.82 -9.74
C LYS A 465 -22.69 -13.97 -9.98
N LEU A 466 -22.44 -14.30 -11.24
CA LEU A 466 -21.21 -14.99 -11.62
C LEU A 466 -20.08 -13.94 -11.80
N ILE A 467 -18.83 -14.37 -11.93
CA ILE A 467 -17.68 -13.62 -12.45
C ILE A 467 -16.73 -14.64 -13.05
N VAL A 468 -16.32 -14.54 -14.32
CA VAL A 468 -15.20 -15.35 -14.84
C VAL A 468 -14.29 -14.61 -15.80
N TYR A 469 -13.00 -14.86 -15.63
CA TYR A 469 -11.96 -14.39 -16.53
C TYR A 469 -10.79 -15.37 -16.61
N SER A 470 -9.99 -15.16 -17.64
CA SER A 470 -8.68 -15.77 -17.83
C SER A 470 -7.63 -14.65 -17.87
N LYS A 471 -6.34 -15.02 -18.02
CA LYS A 471 -5.27 -14.03 -18.27
C LYS A 471 -5.41 -13.24 -19.58
N GLN A 472 -6.28 -13.67 -20.51
CA GLN A 472 -6.40 -13.05 -21.84
C GLN A 472 -7.78 -12.42 -22.05
N ASN A 473 -8.85 -13.13 -21.72
CA ASN A 473 -10.23 -12.71 -22.00
C ASN A 473 -11.08 -12.73 -20.71
N MET A 474 -11.99 -11.76 -20.60
CA MET A 474 -12.95 -11.57 -19.51
C MET A 474 -14.36 -11.51 -20.11
N LYS A 475 -15.38 -12.04 -19.43
CA LYS A 475 -16.74 -12.03 -19.98
C LYS A 475 -17.77 -11.73 -18.88
N ILE A 476 -18.74 -10.90 -19.24
CA ILE A 476 -19.66 -10.10 -18.44
C ILE A 476 -21.07 -10.40 -18.94
N TYR A 477 -22.03 -10.62 -18.04
CA TYR A 477 -23.34 -11.17 -18.38
C TYR A 477 -24.34 -10.74 -17.30
N GLU A 478 -25.57 -10.41 -17.64
CA GLU A 478 -26.55 -9.84 -16.69
C GLU A 478 -27.89 -10.60 -16.78
N GLU A 479 -28.25 -11.23 -15.65
CA GLU A 479 -29.36 -12.16 -15.38
C GLU A 479 -29.50 -13.38 -16.33
N PRO A 480 -28.96 -14.57 -15.95
CA PRO A 480 -29.03 -15.78 -16.77
C PRO A 480 -30.46 -16.37 -16.83
N GLY A 481 -31.21 -15.95 -17.84
CA GLY A 481 -32.51 -16.54 -18.19
C GLY A 481 -32.45 -18.04 -18.49
N GLU A 482 -33.58 -18.72 -18.34
CA GLU A 482 -33.66 -20.18 -18.24
C GLU A 482 -33.34 -20.90 -19.57
N ASP A 483 -33.71 -20.31 -20.71
CA ASP A 483 -33.58 -20.91 -22.05
C ASP A 483 -32.15 -20.94 -22.64
N TYR A 484 -31.12 -20.56 -21.89
CA TYR A 484 -29.74 -20.57 -22.40
C TYR A 484 -29.10 -21.98 -22.46
N VAL A 485 -29.64 -22.83 -23.35
CA VAL A 485 -28.96 -24.00 -23.91
C VAL A 485 -27.64 -23.53 -24.53
N LEU A 486 -26.51 -23.78 -23.86
CA LEU A 486 -25.19 -23.32 -24.30
C LEU A 486 -24.70 -24.07 -25.55
N PRO A 487 -24.60 -23.42 -26.73
CA PRO A 487 -23.86 -23.97 -27.86
C PRO A 487 -22.37 -23.75 -27.56
N ASN A 488 -21.60 -24.82 -27.73
CA ASN A 488 -20.32 -25.05 -27.07
C ASN A 488 -19.18 -24.11 -27.53
N TYR A 489 -18.01 -24.30 -26.90
CA TYR A 489 -16.68 -23.81 -27.23
C TYR A 489 -16.24 -22.44 -26.65
N PHE A 490 -15.07 -22.48 -25.99
CA PHE A 490 -14.22 -21.39 -25.48
C PHE A 490 -14.81 -20.41 -24.45
N CYS A 491 -14.75 -20.83 -23.18
CA CYS A 491 -14.83 -19.99 -21.96
C CYS A 491 -15.83 -18.83 -22.08
N LYS A 492 -17.11 -19.17 -22.21
CA LYS A 492 -18.27 -18.27 -22.34
C LYS A 492 -18.95 -18.27 -20.96
N LEU A 493 -18.80 -17.20 -20.18
CA LEU A 493 -19.07 -17.21 -18.75
C LEU A 493 -19.10 -15.77 -18.19
N GLU A 494 -19.59 -15.55 -16.97
CA GLU A 494 -20.64 -14.52 -16.72
C GLU A 494 -20.24 -13.49 -15.62
N LEU A 495 -20.65 -12.19 -15.69
CA LEU A 495 -20.46 -11.18 -14.60
C LEU A 495 -21.74 -10.34 -14.28
N THR A 496 -22.52 -10.72 -13.28
CA THR A 496 -23.86 -10.14 -13.01
C THR A 496 -23.82 -9.14 -11.85
N ALA A 497 -23.55 -7.84 -12.06
CA ALA A 497 -23.35 -6.94 -10.90
C ALA A 497 -23.83 -5.50 -11.05
N SER A 498 -24.02 -4.85 -9.89
CA SER A 498 -24.06 -3.38 -9.80
C SER A 498 -22.91 -2.78 -10.60
N SER A 499 -23.25 -1.88 -11.54
CA SER A 499 -22.34 -1.41 -12.59
C SER A 499 -20.98 -0.96 -12.03
N ARG A 500 -20.97 -0.17 -10.96
CA ARG A 500 -19.76 0.30 -10.24
C ARG A 500 -18.80 -0.84 -9.85
N SER A 501 -19.31 -2.03 -9.49
CA SER A 501 -18.48 -3.19 -9.13
C SER A 501 -17.98 -3.98 -10.34
N VAL A 502 -18.75 -4.03 -11.44
CA VAL A 502 -18.25 -4.53 -12.75
C VAL A 502 -17.10 -3.64 -13.21
N LEU A 503 -17.33 -2.32 -13.30
CA LEU A 503 -16.34 -1.33 -13.74
C LEU A 503 -15.03 -1.42 -12.94
N LYS A 504 -15.10 -1.54 -11.61
CA LYS A 504 -13.91 -1.71 -10.76
C LYS A 504 -13.17 -3.04 -11.01
N THR A 505 -13.90 -4.12 -11.31
CA THR A 505 -13.28 -5.42 -11.65
C THR A 505 -12.59 -5.35 -13.01
N VAL A 506 -13.22 -4.69 -13.99
CA VAL A 506 -12.66 -4.45 -15.33
C VAL A 506 -11.42 -3.54 -15.26
N ASP A 507 -11.46 -2.42 -14.51
CA ASP A 507 -10.31 -1.54 -14.34
C ASP A 507 -9.10 -2.30 -13.74
N ASN A 508 -9.33 -3.10 -12.69
CA ASN A 508 -8.28 -3.94 -12.11
C ASN A 508 -7.72 -4.95 -13.12
N TRP A 509 -8.58 -5.65 -13.87
CA TRP A 509 -8.14 -6.65 -14.86
C TRP A 509 -7.37 -6.02 -16.03
N LEU A 510 -7.82 -4.89 -16.57
CA LEU A 510 -7.10 -4.13 -17.60
C LEU A 510 -5.74 -3.62 -17.06
N ARG A 511 -5.69 -3.16 -15.81
CA ARG A 511 -4.49 -2.65 -15.11
C ARG A 511 -3.45 -3.73 -14.81
N GLU A 512 -3.88 -4.93 -14.41
CA GLU A 512 -2.99 -6.01 -13.97
C GLU A 512 -2.61 -6.98 -15.10
N CYS A 513 -3.53 -7.26 -16.04
CA CYS A 513 -3.36 -8.33 -17.03
C CYS A 513 -3.14 -7.86 -18.48
N HIS A 514 -3.36 -6.58 -18.81
CA HIS A 514 -3.43 -6.09 -20.20
C HIS A 514 -4.36 -6.96 -21.07
N GLY A 515 -5.60 -7.15 -20.57
CA GLY A 515 -6.58 -8.04 -21.17
C GLY A 515 -6.93 -7.72 -22.62
N ARG A 516 -7.15 -8.75 -23.43
CA ARG A 516 -7.36 -8.65 -24.89
C ARG A 516 -8.81 -8.38 -25.27
N SER A 517 -9.77 -9.10 -24.67
CA SER A 517 -11.18 -8.94 -25.01
C SER A 517 -12.12 -9.03 -23.83
N ILE A 518 -13.17 -8.21 -23.89
CA ILE A 518 -14.32 -8.23 -22.99
C ILE A 518 -15.56 -8.53 -23.83
N VAL A 519 -16.35 -9.52 -23.44
CA VAL A 519 -17.71 -9.72 -23.99
C VAL A 519 -18.73 -9.40 -22.91
N LEU A 520 -19.71 -8.56 -23.22
CA LEU A 520 -20.84 -8.19 -22.39
C LEU A 520 -22.12 -8.82 -22.97
N VAL A 521 -22.91 -9.48 -22.11
CA VAL A 521 -24.14 -10.20 -22.46
C VAL A 521 -25.27 -9.72 -21.54
N SER A 522 -25.89 -8.59 -21.84
CA SER A 522 -26.77 -7.91 -20.87
C SER A 522 -28.03 -7.34 -21.54
N PRO A 523 -29.22 -7.49 -20.93
CA PRO A 523 -30.43 -6.74 -21.31
C PRO A 523 -30.42 -5.30 -20.75
N SER A 524 -29.54 -4.98 -19.80
CA SER A 524 -29.46 -3.69 -19.11
C SER A 524 -28.77 -2.64 -19.99
N THR A 525 -29.58 -1.75 -20.57
CA THR A 525 -29.06 -0.61 -21.36
C THR A 525 -28.15 0.31 -20.52
N GLU A 526 -28.34 0.38 -19.20
CA GLU A 526 -27.49 1.16 -18.29
C GLU A 526 -26.09 0.58 -18.15
N LEU A 527 -25.95 -0.73 -17.91
CA LEU A 527 -24.61 -1.33 -17.79
C LEU A 527 -23.84 -1.28 -19.12
N ILE A 528 -24.56 -1.38 -20.24
CA ILE A 528 -24.03 -1.12 -21.59
C ILE A 528 -23.53 0.33 -21.74
N LYS A 529 -24.33 1.34 -21.35
CA LYS A 529 -23.92 2.76 -21.36
C LYS A 529 -22.67 2.96 -20.50
N PHE A 530 -22.69 2.55 -19.23
CA PHE A 530 -21.56 2.70 -18.32
C PHE A 530 -20.26 2.03 -18.81
N MET A 531 -20.35 0.85 -19.42
CA MET A 531 -19.19 0.18 -20.02
C MET A 531 -18.67 0.93 -21.24
N ARG A 532 -19.54 1.46 -22.12
CA ARG A 532 -19.16 2.31 -23.25
C ARG A 532 -18.47 3.59 -22.76
N THR A 533 -19.08 4.35 -21.86
CA THR A 533 -18.51 5.57 -21.23
C THR A 533 -17.15 5.28 -20.59
N MET A 534 -17.01 4.26 -19.74
CA MET A 534 -15.70 3.94 -19.14
C MET A 534 -14.60 3.68 -20.18
N ILE A 535 -14.95 3.09 -21.33
CA ILE A 535 -14.01 2.69 -22.38
C ILE A 535 -13.74 3.83 -23.38
N ILE A 536 -14.70 4.72 -23.65
CA ILE A 536 -14.61 5.81 -24.64
C ILE A 536 -13.99 7.06 -24.00
N ASP A 537 -14.42 7.48 -22.81
CA ASP A 537 -13.89 8.59 -22.01
C ASP A 537 -12.40 8.42 -21.58
N ARG A 538 -11.72 7.38 -22.09
CA ARG A 538 -10.27 7.24 -22.03
C ARG A 538 -9.55 8.33 -22.83
N GLU A 539 -10.18 8.83 -23.89
CA GLU A 539 -9.61 9.80 -24.82
C GLU A 539 -9.83 11.25 -24.34
N ASP A 540 -10.99 11.57 -23.78
CA ASP A 540 -11.30 12.91 -23.25
C ASP A 540 -10.56 13.25 -21.94
N ASN A 541 -10.08 12.24 -21.20
CA ASN A 541 -9.47 12.44 -19.88
C ASN A 541 -8.01 11.92 -19.78
N PRO A 542 -7.07 12.46 -20.58
CA PRO A 542 -5.67 12.01 -20.62
C PRO A 542 -4.88 12.35 -19.35
N ASN A 543 -5.46 13.12 -18.41
CA ASN A 543 -4.82 13.57 -17.19
C ASN A 543 -4.90 12.56 -16.01
N CYS A 544 -5.40 11.33 -16.21
CA CYS A 544 -5.66 10.32 -15.15
C CYS A 544 -4.51 10.08 -14.14
N CYS A 545 -3.25 10.38 -14.50
CA CYS A 545 -2.06 10.13 -13.69
C CYS A 545 -1.10 11.33 -13.60
N ARG A 546 -1.60 12.58 -13.68
CA ARG A 546 -0.76 13.80 -13.75
C ARG A 546 0.29 13.98 -12.62
N PHE A 547 0.15 13.25 -11.50
CA PHE A 547 1.05 13.28 -10.34
C PHE A 547 1.76 11.93 -10.04
N TYR A 548 1.63 10.92 -10.90
CA TYR A 548 2.18 9.57 -10.67
C TYR A 548 3.10 9.14 -11.82
N SER A 549 4.26 8.56 -11.48
CA SER A 549 5.23 8.03 -12.47
C SER A 549 4.70 6.84 -13.28
N ASN A 550 3.69 6.14 -12.75
CA ASN A 550 3.09 4.98 -13.39
C ASN A 550 1.75 5.40 -14.01
N LYS A 551 1.67 5.35 -15.34
CA LYS A 551 0.47 5.73 -16.12
C LYS A 551 -0.67 4.69 -15.94
N CYS A 552 -1.93 5.13 -16.02
CA CYS A 552 -3.10 4.24 -15.94
C CYS A 552 -3.26 3.43 -17.24
N TRP A 553 -4.03 2.34 -17.22
CA TRP A 553 -4.19 1.45 -18.39
C TRP A 553 -4.70 2.20 -19.65
N ARG A 554 -5.49 3.27 -19.46
CA ARG A 554 -5.99 4.15 -20.54
C ARG A 554 -4.88 4.72 -21.43
N HIS A 555 -3.68 4.96 -20.88
CA HIS A 555 -2.51 5.43 -21.65
C HIS A 555 -1.82 4.34 -22.49
N TYR A 556 -2.09 3.07 -22.21
CA TYR A 556 -1.47 1.92 -22.89
C TYR A 556 -2.40 1.22 -23.88
N VAL A 557 -3.70 1.55 -23.89
CA VAL A 557 -4.61 1.12 -24.96
C VAL A 557 -4.28 1.91 -26.24
N ALA A 558 -4.21 1.21 -27.37
CA ALA A 558 -3.93 1.78 -28.67
C ALA A 558 -5.22 2.12 -29.43
N ASP A 559 -6.18 1.20 -29.37
CA ASP A 559 -7.42 1.13 -30.16
C ASP A 559 -8.34 0.11 -29.47
N VAL A 560 -9.66 0.29 -29.57
CA VAL A 560 -10.66 -0.68 -29.08
C VAL A 560 -11.76 -0.82 -30.13
N LYS A 561 -11.88 -2.01 -30.71
CA LYS A 561 -13.01 -2.35 -31.59
C LYS A 561 -14.22 -2.72 -30.75
N ILE A 562 -15.38 -2.14 -31.07
CA ILE A 562 -16.66 -2.46 -30.44
C ILE A 562 -17.57 -3.09 -31.50
N LEU A 563 -18.06 -4.30 -31.24
CA LEU A 563 -19.03 -4.99 -32.10
C LEU A 563 -20.31 -5.25 -31.30
N THR A 564 -21.47 -4.92 -31.88
CA THR A 564 -22.79 -5.16 -31.28
C THR A 564 -23.56 -6.13 -32.19
N LEU A 565 -24.00 -7.27 -31.66
CA LEU A 565 -24.77 -8.26 -32.43
C LEU A 565 -26.25 -8.19 -32.02
N ASN A 566 -27.03 -7.46 -32.84
CA ASN A 566 -28.44 -7.13 -32.59
C ASN A 566 -29.35 -8.35 -32.33
N THR A 567 -28.97 -9.53 -32.79
CA THR A 567 -29.73 -10.78 -32.64
C THR A 567 -29.49 -11.52 -31.31
N THR A 568 -28.61 -11.05 -30.42
CA THR A 568 -28.15 -11.88 -29.27
C THR A 568 -27.89 -11.17 -27.94
N ASN A 569 -28.22 -9.88 -27.79
CA ASN A 569 -27.90 -9.04 -26.61
C ASN A 569 -26.40 -9.06 -26.21
N LYS A 570 -25.50 -9.07 -27.21
CA LYS A 570 -24.05 -9.22 -27.00
C LYS A 570 -23.26 -8.06 -27.58
N ILE A 571 -22.35 -7.53 -26.77
CA ILE A 571 -21.37 -6.49 -27.14
C ILE A 571 -19.96 -7.01 -26.87
N TYR A 572 -19.09 -6.88 -27.86
CA TYR A 572 -17.69 -7.28 -27.79
C TYR A 572 -16.81 -6.02 -27.79
N TYR A 573 -15.78 -6.02 -26.95
CA TYR A 573 -14.77 -4.97 -26.87
C TYR A 573 -13.39 -5.64 -26.99
N ASP A 574 -12.73 -5.47 -28.14
CA ASP A 574 -11.39 -6.02 -28.41
C ASP A 574 -10.33 -4.92 -28.32
N PHE A 575 -9.39 -5.07 -27.39
CA PHE A 575 -8.39 -4.07 -27.01
C PHE A 575 -7.04 -4.35 -27.68
N LYS A 576 -6.54 -3.39 -28.45
CA LYS A 576 -5.12 -3.34 -28.84
C LYS A 576 -4.32 -2.57 -27.80
N TRP A 577 -3.11 -3.01 -27.52
CA TRP A 577 -2.21 -2.38 -26.54
C TRP A 577 -0.94 -1.83 -27.23
N ARG A 578 -0.49 -0.67 -26.78
CA ARG A 578 0.81 -0.07 -27.12
C ARG A 578 1.91 -0.82 -26.37
N SER A 579 3.12 -0.86 -26.94
CA SER A 579 4.32 -1.25 -26.20
C SER A 579 4.56 -0.33 -25.00
N ARG A 580 5.29 -0.83 -23.99
CA ARG A 580 5.45 -0.21 -22.67
C ARG A 580 6.77 0.54 -22.52
#